data_AF-A0A7S2CPY6-F1
#
_entry.id   AF-A0A7S2CPY6-F1
#
_cell.length_a   1.000
_cell.length_b   1.000
_cell.length_c   1.000
_cell.angle_alpha   90.00
_cell.angle_beta   90.00
_cell.angle_gamma   90.00
#
_symmetry.space_group_name_H-M   'P 1'
#
loop_
_entity.id
_entity.type
_entity.pdbx_description
1 polymer ?
#
loop_
_entity_poly.entity_id
_entity_poly.type
_entity_poly.pdbx_seq_one_letter_code
_entity_poly.pdbx_strand_id
1 'polypeptide(L)'
;MAQDKLRSVEITRRKTESYIESPDVAKASSEVQTAISLPVRMVVSAVGGMVGATVCHPIDVVRINMQVFKYNGISNAVTSIVKRSGFLGGLYPGLDGAYLRQWTYGSCRMGIYSFLQDKVWFLPSLNPFAVRVRP
;
A
#
# COMPACT_ATOMS: atom_id res chain seq x y z
N MET A 1 19.64 11.94 24.50
CA MET A 1 19.20 12.65 23.28
C MET A 1 18.48 11.75 22.28
N ALA A 2 18.94 10.52 21.99
CA ALA A 2 18.25 9.59 21.08
C ALA A 2 16.92 9.03 21.63
N GLN A 3 16.85 8.73 22.93
CA GLN A 3 15.64 8.24 23.61
C GLN A 3 14.46 9.25 23.58
N ASP A 4 14.78 10.54 23.56
CA ASP A 4 13.78 11.62 23.59
C ASP A 4 13.11 11.82 22.22
N LYS A 5 13.88 11.65 21.13
CA LYS A 5 13.33 11.67 19.76
C LYS A 5 12.38 10.49 19.54
N LEU A 6 12.68 9.31 20.07
CA LEU A 6 11.82 8.13 19.95
C LEU A 6 10.45 8.35 20.62
N ARG A 7 10.42 8.96 21.80
CA ARG A 7 9.16 9.32 22.47
C ARG A 7 8.33 10.33 21.66
N SER A 8 8.97 11.32 21.05
CA SER A 8 8.27 12.30 20.20
C SER A 8 7.66 11.67 18.94
N VAL A 9 8.32 10.66 18.37
CA VAL A 9 7.82 9.90 17.22
C VAL A 9 6.65 8.99 17.63
N GLU A 10 6.70 8.36 18.79
CA GLU A 10 5.60 7.54 19.32
C GLU A 10 4.33 8.37 19.61
N ILE A 11 4.50 9.58 20.16
CA ILE A 11 3.38 10.50 20.40
C ILE A 11 2.76 10.95 19.08
N THR A 12 3.60 11.29 18.10
CA THR A 12 3.14 11.68 16.76
C THR A 12 2.41 10.52 16.07
N ARG A 13 2.94 9.30 16.16
CA ARG A 13 2.30 8.09 15.63
C ARG A 13 0.93 7.86 16.27
N ARG A 14 0.81 7.95 17.59
CA ARG A 14 -0.48 7.81 18.29
C ARG A 14 -1.48 8.90 17.90
N LYS A 15 -1.01 10.11 17.65
CA LYS A 15 -1.85 11.22 17.20
C LYS A 15 -2.36 11.01 15.76
N THR A 16 -1.53 10.41 14.91
CA THR A 16 -1.94 10.01 13.56
C THR A 16 -2.90 8.82 13.58
N GLU A 17 -2.64 7.81 14.42
CA GLU A 17 -3.53 6.64 14.59
C GLU A 17 -4.93 7.07 15.08
N SER A 18 -5.00 7.96 16.07
CA SER A 18 -6.28 8.50 16.57
C SER A 18 -7.04 9.37 15.55
N TYR A 19 -6.35 10.10 14.68
CA TYR A 19 -7.00 10.85 13.60
C TYR A 19 -7.59 9.94 12.52
N ILE A 20 -6.89 8.85 12.18
CA ILE A 20 -7.35 7.86 11.20
C ILE A 20 -8.56 7.07 11.71
N GLU A 21 -8.59 6.77 13.01
CA GLU A 21 -9.66 6.00 13.66
C GLU A 21 -10.90 6.84 13.99
N SER A 22 -10.84 8.16 13.74
CA SER A 22 -11.98 9.05 13.93
C SER A 22 -13.13 8.68 12.98
N PRO A 23 -14.38 8.58 13.47
CA PRO A 23 -15.51 8.05 12.70
C PRO A 23 -15.83 8.88 11.44
N ASP A 24 -15.48 10.16 11.43
CA ASP A 24 -15.67 11.06 10.28
C ASP A 24 -14.77 10.70 9.09
N VAL A 25 -13.52 10.32 9.37
CA VAL A 25 -12.53 9.93 8.35
C VAL A 25 -12.85 8.53 7.80
N ALA A 26 -13.26 7.61 8.67
CA ALA A 26 -13.73 6.29 8.28
C ALA A 26 -14.97 6.39 7.37
N LYS A 27 -15.94 7.24 7.74
CA LYS A 27 -17.16 7.44 6.95
C LYS A 27 -16.86 8.08 5.58
N ALA A 28 -16.05 9.14 5.55
CA ALA A 28 -15.64 9.78 4.30
C ALA A 28 -14.91 8.80 3.35
N SER A 29 -14.04 7.94 3.88
CA SER A 29 -13.34 6.91 3.09
C SER A 29 -14.32 5.90 2.47
N SER A 30 -15.35 5.51 3.21
CA SER A 30 -16.34 4.53 2.76
C SER A 30 -17.34 5.10 1.74
N GLU A 31 -17.74 6.37 1.88
CA GLU A 31 -18.59 7.08 0.91
C GLU A 31 -17.88 7.30 -0.43
N VAL A 32 -16.60 7.71 -0.40
CA VAL A 32 -15.78 7.81 -1.62
C VAL A 32 -15.62 6.45 -2.29
N GLN A 33 -15.53 5.38 -1.51
CA GLN A 33 -15.33 4.03 -2.04
C GLN A 33 -16.62 3.37 -2.59
N THR A 34 -17.79 3.86 -2.20
CA THR A 34 -19.10 3.37 -2.70
C THR A 34 -19.66 4.22 -3.84
N ALA A 35 -19.26 5.48 -3.98
CA ALA A 35 -19.71 6.37 -5.06
C ALA A 35 -19.07 6.09 -6.44
N ILE A 36 -17.97 5.33 -6.48
CA ILE A 36 -17.14 5.16 -7.68
C ILE A 36 -17.33 3.75 -8.29
N SER A 37 -17.33 3.64 -9.62
CA SER A 37 -17.47 2.36 -10.32
C SER A 37 -16.32 1.39 -9.99
N LEU A 38 -16.64 0.08 -9.92
CA LEU A 38 -15.70 -1.02 -9.64
C LEU A 38 -14.36 -0.95 -10.39
N PRO A 39 -14.32 -0.74 -11.72
CA PRO A 39 -13.04 -0.66 -12.45
C PRO A 39 -12.22 0.58 -12.08
N VAL A 40 -12.87 1.72 -11.79
CA VAL A 40 -12.16 2.94 -11.40
C VAL A 40 -11.56 2.79 -9.99
N ARG A 41 -12.22 2.06 -9.08
CA ARG A 41 -11.68 1.72 -7.76
C ARG A 41 -10.42 0.84 -7.85
N MET A 42 -10.38 -0.09 -8.81
CA MET A 42 -9.21 -0.92 -9.08
C MET A 42 -8.01 -0.07 -9.52
N VAL A 43 -8.23 0.84 -10.47
CA VAL A 43 -7.16 1.69 -11.00
C VAL A 43 -6.64 2.67 -9.94
N VAL A 44 -7.54 3.34 -9.20
CA VAL A 44 -7.14 4.28 -8.13
C VAL A 44 -6.31 3.60 -7.04
N SER A 45 -6.71 2.39 -6.63
CA SER A 45 -5.96 1.64 -5.61
C SER A 45 -4.62 1.11 -6.13
N ALA A 46 -4.54 0.72 -7.40
CA ALA A 46 -3.29 0.33 -8.03
C ALA A 46 -2.31 1.51 -8.13
N VAL A 47 -2.76 2.65 -8.66
CA VAL A 47 -1.94 3.87 -8.81
C VAL A 47 -1.48 4.40 -7.46
N GLY A 48 -2.36 4.45 -6.45
CA GLY A 48 -1.99 4.84 -5.09
C GLY A 48 -0.89 3.94 -4.49
N GLY A 49 -0.99 2.63 -4.71
CA GLY A 49 0.03 1.67 -4.29
C GLY A 49 1.35 1.79 -5.05
N MET A 50 1.31 2.10 -6.34
CA MET A 50 2.51 2.35 -7.14
C MET A 50 3.25 3.61 -6.68
N VAL A 51 2.53 4.70 -6.40
CA VAL A 51 3.12 5.95 -5.90
C VAL A 51 3.77 5.72 -4.54
N GLY A 52 3.08 5.01 -3.63
CA GLY A 52 3.64 4.63 -2.33
C GLY A 52 4.89 3.74 -2.46
N ALA A 53 4.86 2.76 -3.35
CA ALA A 53 5.99 1.88 -3.61
C ALA A 53 7.20 2.67 -4.12
N THR A 54 7.03 3.60 -5.07
CA THR A 54 8.13 4.40 -5.63
C THR A 54 8.80 5.32 -4.62
N VAL A 55 8.03 5.85 -3.66
CA VAL A 55 8.56 6.70 -2.58
C VAL A 55 9.31 5.87 -1.53
N CYS A 56 8.83 4.66 -1.22
CA CYS A 56 9.44 3.77 -0.22
C CYS A 56 10.59 2.89 -0.78
N HIS A 57 10.65 2.65 -2.08
CA HIS A 57 11.68 1.84 -2.72
C HIS A 57 13.13 2.27 -2.38
N PRO A 58 13.52 3.56 -2.41
CA PRO A 58 14.88 3.98 -2.08
C PRO A 58 15.28 3.67 -0.63
N ILE A 59 14.35 3.76 0.33
CA ILE A 59 14.65 3.47 1.75
C ILE A 59 14.78 1.96 1.97
N ASP A 60 13.97 1.16 1.30
CA ASP A 60 14.03 -0.30 1.37
C ASP A 60 15.34 -0.83 0.79
N VAL A 61 15.79 -0.31 -0.35
CA VAL A 61 17.06 -0.69 -0.98
C VAL A 61 18.26 -0.36 -0.08
N VAL A 62 18.27 0.79 0.58
CA VAL A 62 19.36 1.15 1.51
C VAL A 62 19.36 0.23 2.74
N ARG A 63 18.16 -0.14 3.23
CA ARG A 63 18.01 -1.03 4.39
C ARG A 63 18.48 -2.45 4.11
N ILE A 64 18.12 -3.02 2.95
CA ILE A 64 18.60 -4.38 2.57
C ILE A 64 20.11 -4.40 2.35
N ASN A 65 20.69 -3.37 1.71
CA ASN A 65 22.13 -3.31 1.48
C ASN A 65 22.92 -3.17 2.79
N MET A 66 22.38 -2.46 3.77
CA MET A 66 22.97 -2.34 5.10
C MET A 66 22.90 -3.66 5.90
N GLN A 67 21.92 -4.53 5.63
CA GLN A 67 21.83 -5.85 6.26
C GLN A 67 22.74 -6.88 5.58
N VAL A 68 22.84 -6.83 4.25
CA VAL A 68 23.66 -7.75 3.44
C VAL A 68 25.15 -7.41 3.53
N PHE A 69 25.49 -6.13 3.57
CA PHE A 69 26.86 -5.64 3.69
C PHE A 69 27.03 -4.89 5.01
N LYS A 70 28.03 -5.26 5.81
CA LYS A 70 28.36 -4.57 7.07
C LYS A 70 28.91 -3.16 6.80
N TYR A 71 28.03 -2.21 6.54
CA TYR A 71 28.37 -0.79 6.44
C TYR A 71 28.29 -0.11 7.81
N ASN A 72 29.29 0.70 8.15
CA ASN A 72 29.35 1.47 9.41
C ASN A 72 28.35 2.65 9.49
N GLY A 73 27.53 2.88 8.46
CA GLY A 73 26.53 3.95 8.45
C GLY A 73 25.75 4.09 7.14
N ILE A 74 24.56 4.71 7.25
CA ILE A 74 23.60 4.90 6.15
C ILE A 74 24.21 5.73 5.01
N SER A 75 24.95 6.80 5.33
CA SER A 75 25.60 7.66 4.33
C SER A 75 26.67 6.94 3.52
N ASN A 76 27.42 6.03 4.15
CA ASN A 76 28.45 5.26 3.47
C ASN A 76 27.82 4.18 2.57
N ALA A 77 26.74 3.54 3.02
CA ALA A 77 25.95 2.60 2.21
C ALA A 77 25.34 3.29 0.98
N VAL A 78 24.69 4.45 1.15
CA VAL A 78 24.10 5.23 0.05
C VAL A 78 25.16 5.64 -0.97
N THR A 79 26.29 6.19 -0.51
CA THR A 79 27.37 6.66 -1.40
C THR A 79 28.00 5.50 -2.17
N SER A 80 28.17 4.34 -1.54
CA SER A 80 28.74 3.15 -2.19
C SER A 80 27.76 2.50 -3.16
N ILE A 81 26.46 2.48 -2.89
CA ILE A 81 25.41 2.03 -3.83
C ILE A 81 25.39 2.94 -5.07
N VAL A 82 25.35 4.26 -4.87
CA VAL A 82 25.31 5.24 -5.98
C VAL A 82 26.58 5.16 -6.84
N LYS A 83 27.76 4.99 -6.23
CA LYS A 83 29.01 4.82 -6.97
C LYS A 83 29.11 3.49 -7.73
N ARG A 84 28.47 2.41 -7.25
CA ARG A 84 28.61 1.06 -7.82
C ARG A 84 27.59 0.74 -8.92
N SER A 85 26.37 1.26 -8.80
CA SER A 85 25.25 0.94 -9.71
C SER A 85 24.53 2.17 -10.27
N GLY A 86 25.00 3.38 -9.94
CA GLY A 86 24.37 4.63 -10.35
C GLY A 86 23.13 4.98 -9.51
N PHE A 87 22.66 6.22 -9.62
CA PHE A 87 21.49 6.70 -8.86
C PHE A 87 20.20 5.97 -9.27
N LEU A 88 19.93 5.85 -10.58
CA LEU A 88 18.74 5.19 -11.11
C LEU A 88 18.86 3.66 -11.16
N GLY A 89 20.04 3.12 -11.51
CA GLY A 89 20.27 1.68 -11.58
C GLY A 89 20.46 1.01 -10.21
N GLY A 90 20.90 1.77 -9.19
CA GLY A 90 21.12 1.28 -7.83
C GLY A 90 19.93 1.46 -6.89
N LEU A 91 19.19 2.58 -6.95
CA LEU A 91 18.05 2.82 -6.06
C LEU A 91 16.72 2.28 -6.60
N TYR A 92 16.58 2.07 -7.91
CA TYR A 92 15.34 1.62 -8.55
C TYR A 92 15.39 0.28 -9.33
N PRO A 93 16.27 -0.70 -9.01
CA PRO A 93 16.17 -2.00 -9.67
C PRO A 93 14.83 -2.66 -9.32
N GLY A 94 14.11 -3.15 -10.34
CA GLY A 94 12.88 -3.95 -10.15
C GLY A 94 11.58 -3.17 -9.91
N LEU A 95 11.53 -1.87 -10.17
CA LEU A 95 10.30 -1.06 -10.08
C LEU A 95 9.17 -1.60 -10.97
N ASP A 96 9.53 -2.11 -12.14
CA ASP A 96 8.66 -2.81 -13.08
C ASP A 96 8.00 -4.04 -12.45
N GLY A 97 8.75 -4.85 -11.70
CA GLY A 97 8.22 -5.99 -10.94
C GLY A 97 7.27 -5.56 -9.81
N ALA A 98 7.58 -4.46 -9.11
CA ALA A 98 6.71 -3.90 -8.08
C ALA A 98 5.39 -3.38 -8.66
N TYR A 99 5.44 -2.74 -9.83
CA TYR A 99 4.26 -2.30 -10.57
C TYR A 99 3.43 -3.49 -11.05
N LEU A 100 4.04 -4.51 -11.65
CA LEU A 100 3.32 -5.70 -12.09
C LEU A 100 2.61 -6.40 -10.92
N ARG A 101 3.25 -6.46 -9.74
CA ARG A 101 2.63 -6.99 -8.52
C ARG A 101 1.41 -6.17 -8.12
N GLN A 102 1.50 -4.85 -8.11
CA GLN A 102 0.40 -3.98 -7.68
C GLN A 102 -0.79 -4.03 -8.66
N TRP A 103 -0.51 -4.06 -9.97
CA TRP A 103 -1.52 -4.22 -11.01
C TRP A 103 -2.21 -5.59 -10.94
N THR A 104 -1.42 -6.66 -10.81
CA THR A 104 -1.96 -8.02 -10.73
C THR A 104 -2.74 -8.24 -9.44
N TYR A 105 -2.20 -7.78 -8.30
CA TYR A 105 -2.85 -7.92 -7.00
C TYR A 105 -4.16 -7.12 -6.93
N GLY A 106 -4.16 -5.87 -7.42
CA GLY A 106 -5.37 -5.04 -7.52
C GLY A 106 -6.42 -5.67 -8.43
N SER A 107 -6.00 -6.18 -9.59
CA SER A 107 -6.89 -6.82 -10.57
C SER A 107 -7.48 -8.13 -10.08
N CYS A 108 -6.65 -9.05 -9.57
CA CYS A 108 -7.11 -10.34 -9.07
C CYS A 108 -8.03 -10.19 -7.86
N ARG A 109 -7.71 -9.30 -6.91
CA ARG A 109 -8.53 -9.11 -5.71
C ARG A 109 -9.95 -8.67 -6.05
N MET A 110 -10.08 -7.68 -6.93
CA MET A 110 -11.40 -7.14 -7.30
C MET A 110 -12.13 -8.04 -8.29
N GLY A 111 -11.40 -8.74 -9.18
CA GLY A 111 -11.97 -9.78 -10.04
C GLY A 111 -12.58 -10.92 -9.23
N ILE A 112 -11.79 -11.53 -8.33
CA ILE A 112 -12.25 -12.63 -7.46
C ILE A 112 -13.43 -12.17 -6.58
N TYR A 113 -13.37 -10.95 -6.03
CA TYR A 113 -14.46 -10.41 -5.22
C TYR A 113 -15.77 -10.29 -6.01
N SER A 114 -15.70 -9.79 -7.25
CA SER A 114 -16.88 -9.66 -8.12
C SER A 114 -17.46 -11.03 -8.50
N PHE A 115 -16.60 -11.98 -8.88
CA PHE A 115 -17.03 -13.34 -9.22
C PHE A 115 -17.64 -14.10 -8.03
N LEU A 116 -17.07 -13.94 -6.83
CA LEU A 116 -17.59 -14.58 -5.63
C LEU A 116 -18.92 -13.94 -5.19
N GLN A 117 -19.05 -12.62 -5.27
CA GLN A 117 -20.33 -11.96 -4.98
C GLN A 117 -21.42 -12.38 -5.97
N ASP A 118 -21.13 -12.45 -7.26
CA ASP A 118 -22.10 -12.86 -8.27
C ASP A 118 -22.59 -14.30 -8.05
N LYS A 119 -21.70 -15.24 -7.71
CA LYS A 119 -22.08 -16.64 -7.46
C LYS A 119 -22.74 -16.88 -6.10
N VAL A 120 -22.30 -16.20 -5.05
CA VAL A 120 -22.90 -16.31 -3.70
C VAL A 120 -24.27 -15.62 -3.66
N TRP A 121 -24.46 -14.56 -4.44
CA TRP A 121 -25.76 -13.89 -4.60
C TRP A 121 -26.78 -14.75 -5.38
N PHE A 122 -26.31 -15.60 -6.30
CA PHE A 122 -27.18 -16.43 -7.13
C PHE A 122 -27.68 -17.72 -6.45
N LEU A 123 -27.14 -18.12 -5.30
CA LEU A 123 -27.61 -19.27 -4.52
C LEU A 123 -28.62 -18.80 -3.46
N PRO A 124 -29.95 -18.94 -3.71
CA PRO A 124 -30.97 -18.42 -2.79
C PRO A 124 -31.01 -19.21 -1.46
N SER A 125 -30.40 -20.39 -1.42
CA SER A 125 -30.41 -21.28 -0.24
C SER A 125 -29.38 -20.94 0.82
N LEU A 126 -28.44 -20.01 0.57
CA LEU A 126 -27.38 -19.63 1.51
C LEU A 126 -27.42 -18.15 1.93
N ASN A 127 -28.33 -17.34 1.39
CA ASN A 127 -28.32 -15.88 1.60
C ASN A 127 -29.69 -15.32 2.03
N PRO A 128 -30.00 -15.26 3.35
CA PRO A 128 -31.25 -14.69 3.85
C PRO A 128 -31.39 -13.17 3.63
N PHE A 129 -30.35 -12.49 3.12
CA PHE A 129 -30.33 -11.04 2.87
C PHE A 129 -30.53 -10.63 1.40
N ALA A 130 -30.66 -11.59 0.47
CA ALA A 130 -30.74 -11.31 -0.97
C ALA A 130 -32.04 -10.62 -1.45
N VAL A 131 -33.05 -10.48 -0.58
CA VAL A 131 -34.37 -9.94 -0.95
C VAL A 131 -34.45 -8.40 -0.90
N ARG A 132 -33.47 -7.68 -0.35
CA ARG A 132 -33.67 -6.27 0.04
C ARG A 132 -32.97 -5.21 -0.83
N VAL A 133 -32.26 -5.57 -1.89
CA VAL A 133 -31.52 -4.56 -2.68
C VAL A 133 -31.58 -4.83 -4.18
N ARG A 134 -32.71 -4.49 -4.79
CA ARG A 134 -32.75 -3.83 -6.10
C ARG A 134 -33.59 -2.56 -5.96
N PRO A 135 -33.23 -1.46 -6.65
CA PRO A 135 -33.95 -0.18 -6.56
C PRO A 135 -35.42 -0.31 -6.94
#